data_AF-A0A0G1BBR9-F1
#
_entry.id   AF-A0A0G1BBR9-F1
#
_cell.length_a   1.000
_cell.length_b   1.000
_cell.length_c   1.000
_cell.angle_alpha   90.00
_cell.angle_beta   90.00
_cell.angle_gamma   90.00
#
_symmetry.space_group_name_H-M   'P 1'
#
loop_
_entity.id
_entity.type
_entity.pdbx_description
1 polymer ?
#
loop_
_entity_poly.entity_id
_entity_poly.type
_entity_poly.pdbx_seq_one_letter_code
_entity_poly.pdbx_strand_id
1 'polypeptide(L)' 'MKIKKNDNVIIITGKDKGKKGKIAKVLVSQNKVIVEGVNIMKKHQRPRKSGEKGAIKNIEMPIHASNVKKL' A
#
# COMPACT_ATOMS: atom_id res chain seq x y z
N MET A 1 -11.43 -11.67 7.19
CA MET A 1 -10.71 -10.38 7.31
C MET A 1 -11.64 -9.38 8.00
N LYS A 2 -11.24 -8.74 9.11
CA LYS A 2 -12.12 -7.86 9.92
C LYS A 2 -12.06 -6.37 9.55
N ILE A 3 -11.35 -6.02 8.47
CA ILE A 3 -11.00 -4.64 8.12
C ILE A 3 -11.59 -4.30 6.75
N LYS A 4 -12.12 -3.08 6.61
CA LYS A 4 -12.81 -2.61 5.39
C LYS A 4 -12.04 -1.46 4.73
N LYS A 5 -12.36 -1.20 3.46
CA LYS A 5 -11.89 0.01 2.76
C LYS A 5 -12.29 1.25 3.58
N ASN A 6 -11.41 2.25 3.64
CA ASN A 6 -11.54 3.48 4.41
C ASN A 6 -11.37 3.37 5.94
N ASP A 7 -11.13 2.19 6.50
CA ASP A 7 -10.77 2.08 7.92
C ASP A 7 -9.40 2.74 8.19
N ASN A 8 -9.28 3.36 9.36
CA ASN A 8 -8.00 3.84 9.89
C ASN A 8 -7.28 2.68 10.58
N VAL A 9 -6.01 2.49 10.25
CA VAL A 9 -5.17 1.44 10.80
C VAL A 9 -3.82 1.96 11.23
N ILE A 10 -3.20 1.26 12.17
CA ILE A 10 -1.79 1.40 12.54
C ILE A 10 -1.03 0.13 12.19
N ILE A 11 0.20 0.28 11.74
CA ILE A 11 1.09 -0.86 11.45
C ILE A 11 1.75 -1.32 12.73
N ILE A 12 1.60 -2.60 13.03
CA ILE A 12 2.12 -3.22 14.25
C ILE A 12 3.56 -3.70 14.05
N THR A 13 3.87 -4.19 12.84
CA THR A 13 5.12 -4.89 12.53
C THR A 13 5.61 -4.59 11.11
N GLY A 14 6.92 -4.73 10.89
CA GLY A 14 7.57 -4.50 9.59
C GLY A 14 8.23 -3.12 9.46
N LYS A 15 8.67 -2.79 8.23
CA LYS A 15 9.45 -1.58 7.89
C LYS A 15 8.77 -0.27 8.33
N ASP A 16 7.45 -0.23 8.24
CA ASP A 16 6.65 0.97 8.51
C ASP A 16 5.94 0.91 9.88
N LYS A 17 6.44 0.09 10.83
CA LYS A 17 5.87 -0.05 12.19
C LYS A 17 5.62 1.31 12.85
N GLY A 18 4.44 1.49 13.43
CA GLY A 18 4.01 2.70 14.11
C GLY A 18 3.34 3.74 13.22
N LYS A 19 3.48 3.65 11.89
CA LYS A 19 2.76 4.53 10.96
C LYS A 19 1.27 4.24 10.98
N LYS A 20 0.48 5.31 10.91
CA LYS A 20 -0.97 5.28 10.78
C LYS A 20 -1.34 5.64 9.35
N GLY A 21 -2.41 5.07 8.85
CA GLY A 21 -2.91 5.37 7.51
C GLY A 21 -4.31 4.81 7.28
N LYS A 22 -4.92 5.24 6.19
CA LYS A 22 -6.23 4.79 5.76
C LYS A 22 -6.09 3.64 4.77
N ILE A 23 -7.00 2.66 4.83
CA ILE A 23 -7.00 1.57 3.85
C ILE A 23 -7.57 2.06 2.52
N ALA A 24 -6.71 2.16 1.51
CA ALA A 24 -7.08 2.46 0.13
C ALA A 24 -7.81 1.27 -0.53
N LYS A 25 -7.31 0.05 -0.31
CA LYS A 25 -7.87 -1.17 -0.92
C LYS A 25 -7.65 -2.39 -0.04
N VAL A 26 -8.65 -3.28 0.00
CA VAL A 26 -8.56 -4.59 0.63
C VAL A 26 -8.47 -5.67 -0.46
N LEU A 27 -7.45 -6.51 -0.40
CA LEU A 27 -7.25 -7.65 -1.30
C LEU A 27 -7.58 -8.94 -0.54
N VAL A 28 -8.87 -9.26 -0.46
CA VAL A 28 -9.38 -10.37 0.36
C VAL A 28 -8.79 -11.71 -0.06
N SER A 29 -8.70 -11.98 -1.37
CA SER A 29 -8.15 -13.24 -1.91
C SER A 29 -6.68 -13.48 -1.55
N GLN A 30 -5.92 -12.41 -1.33
CA GLN A 30 -4.49 -12.48 -1.00
C GLN A 30 -4.20 -12.21 0.47
N ASN A 31 -5.24 -12.01 1.28
CA ASN A 31 -5.15 -11.61 2.68
C ASN A 31 -4.23 -10.38 2.93
N LYS A 32 -4.24 -9.43 1.99
CA LYS A 32 -3.44 -8.20 2.02
C LYS A 32 -4.30 -6.93 1.97
N VAL A 33 -3.73 -5.82 2.41
CA VAL A 33 -4.33 -4.49 2.35
C VAL A 33 -3.33 -3.48 1.79
N ILE A 34 -3.81 -2.48 1.07
CA ILE A 34 -3.04 -1.32 0.64
C ILE A 34 -3.43 -0.17 1.56
N VAL A 35 -2.43 0.40 2.22
CA VAL A 35 -2.57 1.52 3.17
C VAL A 35 -1.89 2.73 2.57
N GLU A 36 -2.55 3.88 2.62
CA GLU A 36 -2.03 5.14 2.08
C GLU A 36 -0.73 5.54 2.78
N GLY A 37 0.28 5.94 2.02
CA GLY A 37 1.57 6.43 2.56
C GLY A 37 2.47 5.34 3.17
N VAL A 38 2.14 4.06 2.98
CA VAL A 38 2.81 2.91 3.60
C VAL A 38 3.36 1.99 2.53
N ASN A 39 4.51 1.36 2.82
CA ASN A 39 5.15 0.38 1.94
C ASN A 39 5.34 0.91 0.52
N ILE A 40 5.83 2.15 0.43
CA ILE A 40 6.03 2.85 -0.84
C ILE A 40 7.26 2.27 -1.55
N MET A 41 7.09 1.87 -2.80
CA MET A 41 8.16 1.42 -3.69
C MET A 41 8.28 2.31 -4.93
N LYS A 42 9.52 2.50 -5.38
CA LYS A 42 9.82 3.17 -6.65
C LYS A 42 9.67 2.17 -7.80
N LYS A 43 8.70 2.40 -8.67
CA LYS A 43 8.50 1.63 -9.91
C LYS A 43 9.00 2.44 -11.09
N HIS A 44 10.02 1.92 -11.76
CA HIS A 44 10.50 2.46 -13.03
C HIS A 44 9.52 2.04 -14.12
N GLN A 45 8.85 3.01 -14.73
CA GLN A 45 7.90 2.78 -15.81
C GLN A 45 8.54 3.17 -17.14
N ARG A 46 8.64 2.19 -18.04
CA ARG A 46 9.02 2.42 -19.44
C ARG A 46 7.95 3.30 -20.12
N PRO A 47 8.34 4.23 -21.00
CA PRO A 47 7.40 5.06 -21.75
C PRO A 47 6.54 4.17 -22.65
N ARG A 48 5.26 4.54 -22.82
CA ARG A 48 4.30 3.77 -23.63
C ARG A 48 4.09 4.35 -25.02
N LYS A 49 4.35 5.65 -25.21
CA LYS A 49 4.27 6.32 -26.50
C LYS A 49 5.65 6.82 -26.93
N SER A 50 5.88 6.84 -28.24
CA SER A 50 7.09 7.44 -28.81
C SER A 50 7.13 8.93 -28.43
N GLY A 51 8.26 9.40 -27.87
CA GLY A 51 8.45 10.76 -27.40
C GLY A 51 8.16 11.01 -25.90
N GLU A 52 7.59 10.06 -25.17
CA GLU A 52 7.44 10.17 -23.70
C GLU A 52 8.74 9.79 -22.99
N LYS A 53 9.11 10.55 -21.95
CA LYS A 53 10.21 10.15 -21.04
C LYS A 53 9.73 9.07 -20.08
N GLY A 54 10.62 8.12 -19.78
CA GLY A 54 10.40 7.16 -18.70
C GLY A 54 10.17 7.89 -17.37
N ALA A 55 9.31 7.33 -16.51
CA ALA A 55 8.96 7.96 -15.24
C ALA A 55 9.22 7.02 -14.07
N ILE A 56 9.72 7.56 -12.97
CA ILE A 56 9.79 6.86 -11.68
C ILE A 56 8.52 7.20 -10.91
N LYS A 57 7.67 6.20 -10.69
CA LYS A 57 6.44 6.35 -9.90
C LYS A 57 6.60 5.77 -8.52
N ASN A 58 6.17 6.51 -7.51
CA ASN A 58 6.00 5.97 -6.17
C ASN A 58 4.64 5.26 -6.12
N ILE A 59 4.65 3.97 -5.78
CA ILE A 59 3.45 3.16 -5.64
C ILE A 59 3.38 2.54 -4.25
N GLU A 60 2.18 2.51 -3.70
CA GLU A 60 1.91 1.87 -2.42
C GLU A 60 1.72 0.38 -2.64
N MET A 61 2.51 -0.43 -1.96
CA MET A 61 2.47 -1.88 -2.12
C MET A 61 1.66 -2.53 -1.00
N PRO A 62 0.98 -3.64 -1.31
CA PRO A 62 0.14 -4.32 -0.33
C PRO A 62 0.97 -4.90 0.83
N ILE A 63 0.43 -4.79 2.04
CA ILE A 63 0.95 -5.38 3.27
C ILE A 63 0.00 -6.46 3.78
N HIS A 64 0.52 -7.44 4.53
CA HIS A 64 -0.31 -8.53 5.06
C HIS A 64 -1.27 -8.01 6.14
N ALA A 65 -2.51 -8.50 6.15
CA ALA A 65 -3.54 -8.00 7.07
C ALA A 65 -3.24 -8.29 8.55
N SER A 66 -2.37 -9.26 8.86
CA SER A 66 -1.92 -9.51 10.24
C SER A 66 -1.02 -8.38 10.79
N ASN A 67 -0.40 -7.59 9.91
CA ASN A 67 0.56 -6.56 10.32
C ASN A 67 -0.10 -5.21 10.59
N VAL A 68 -1.43 -5.14 10.43
CA VAL A 68 -2.23 -3.94 10.68
C VAL A 68 -3.22 -4.17 11.81
N LYS A 69 -3.42 -3.13 12.62
CA LYS A 69 -4.44 -3.07 13.66
C LYS A 69 -5.41 -1.94 13.32
N LYS A 70 -6.71 -2.23 13.37
CA LYS A 70 -7.75 -1.20 13.30
C LYS A 70 -7.67 -0.30 14.54
N LEU A 71 -7.71 1.01 14.30
CA LEU A 71 -7.86 2.03 15.34
C LEU A 71 -9.34 2.22 15.70
#